data_AF-A0A485CXP9-F1
#
_entry.id   AF-A0A485CXP9-F1
#
_cell.length_a   1.000
_cell.length_b   1.000
_cell.length_c   1.000
_cell.angle_alpha   90.00
_cell.angle_beta   90.00
_cell.angle_gamma   90.00
#
_symmetry.space_group_name_H-M   'P 1'
#
loop_
_entity.id
_entity.type
_entity.pdbx_description
1 polymer ?
#
loop_
_entity_poly.entity_id
_entity_poly.type
_entity_poly.pdbx_seq_one_letter_code
_entity_poly.pdbx_strand_id
1 'polypeptide(L)' 'MNHRSFSTRRIGDFLVTALSDGTMSASLDLLSGIETAEATVIQRNARVAEPGNIHINGYLIQGRGRTILVDAGAGRAE' A
#
# COMPACT_ATOMS: atom_id res chain seq x y z
N MET A 1 3.08 24.39 -1.79
CA MET A 1 2.57 23.03 -2.04
C MET A 1 3.73 22.08 -1.87
N ASN A 2 3.72 21.19 -0.88
CA ASN A 2 4.78 20.18 -0.76
C ASN A 2 4.59 19.18 -1.91
N HIS A 3 5.50 19.19 -2.87
CA HIS A 3 5.54 18.20 -3.95
C HIS A 3 5.98 16.87 -3.34
N ARG A 4 5.03 16.09 -2.78
CA ARG A 4 5.29 14.68 -2.48
C ARG A 4 5.62 14.01 -3.81
N SER A 5 6.88 13.60 -3.94
CA SER A 5 7.31 12.78 -5.07
C SER A 5 6.73 11.40 -4.85
N PHE A 6 5.72 11.04 -5.65
CA PHE A 6 5.19 9.68 -5.66
C PHE A 6 6.20 8.75 -6.35
N SER A 7 6.26 7.50 -5.89
CA SER A 7 7.08 6.50 -6.56
C SER A 7 6.47 6.19 -7.93
N THR A 8 7.27 6.26 -8.98
CA THR A 8 6.84 6.00 -10.35
C THR A 8 7.67 4.91 -10.99
N ARG A 9 7.04 4.12 -11.86
CA ARG A 9 7.71 3.07 -12.64
C ARG A 9 7.12 3.02 -14.04
N ARG A 10 7.98 3.01 -15.05
CA ARG A 10 7.59 2.76 -16.44
C ARG A 10 7.50 1.26 -16.69
N ILE A 11 6.38 0.81 -17.27
CA ILE A 11 6.14 -0.56 -17.68
C ILE A 11 5.63 -0.51 -19.14
N GLY A 12 6.53 -0.76 -20.09
CA GLY A 12 6.27 -0.54 -21.51
C GLY A 12 5.83 0.92 -21.78
N ASP A 13 4.70 1.07 -22.45
CA ASP A 13 4.12 2.39 -22.80
C ASP A 13 3.40 3.08 -21.62
N PHE A 14 3.32 2.44 -20.47
CA PHE A 14 2.58 2.94 -19.32
C PHE A 14 3.51 3.48 -18.24
N LEU A 15 3.14 4.63 -17.68
CA LEU A 15 3.68 5.14 -16.44
C LEU A 15 2.74 4.73 -15.30
N VAL A 16 3.25 3.99 -14.34
CA VAL A 16 2.53 3.58 -13.13
C VAL A 16 3.06 4.40 -11.95
N THR A 17 2.17 5.11 -11.28
CA THR A 17 2.46 5.91 -10.10
C THR A 17 1.78 5.28 -8.90
N ALA A 18 2.56 4.90 -7.88
CA ALA A 18 2.02 4.42 -6.61
C ALA A 18 1.57 5.62 -5.76
N LEU A 19 0.31 5.60 -5.33
CA LEU A 19 -0.31 6.62 -4.49
C LEU A 19 -0.52 6.05 -3.10
N SER A 20 0.23 6.53 -2.11
CA SER A 20 0.02 6.12 -0.71
C SER A 20 -1.07 6.97 -0.07
N ASP A 21 -2.11 6.30 0.46
CA ASP A 21 -3.16 6.89 1.30
C ASP A 21 -2.77 6.88 2.80
N GLY A 22 -1.54 6.46 3.09
CA GLY A 22 -1.00 6.36 4.44
C GLY A 22 -0.88 4.91 4.91
N THR A 23 -0.89 4.75 6.23
CA THR A 23 -0.76 3.46 6.89
C THR A 23 -1.85 3.28 7.94
N MET A 24 -2.28 2.05 8.14
CA MET A 24 -3.26 1.67 9.15
C MET A 24 -2.68 0.59 10.05
N SER A 25 -2.77 0.78 11.36
CA SER A 25 -2.42 -0.25 12.33
C SER A 25 -3.57 -1.22 12.55
N ALA A 26 -3.31 -2.51 12.43
CA ALA A 26 -4.28 -3.56 12.68
C ALA A 26 -3.65 -4.69 13.50
N SER A 27 -4.41 -5.33 14.40
CA SER A 27 -3.89 -6.49 15.14
C SER A 27 -3.63 -7.65 14.19
N LEU A 28 -2.53 -8.36 14.41
CA LEU A 28 -2.24 -9.62 13.71
C LEU A 28 -3.25 -10.72 14.05
N ASP A 29 -4.01 -10.58 15.14
CA ASP A 29 -5.11 -11.48 15.50
C ASP A 29 -6.26 -11.48 14.47
N LEU A 30 -6.30 -10.49 13.56
CA LEU A 30 -7.28 -10.46 12.47
C LEU A 30 -6.94 -11.44 11.34
N LEU A 31 -5.72 -11.97 11.30
CA LEU A 31 -5.29 -12.90 10.26
C LEU A 31 -5.92 -14.27 10.51
N SER A 32 -6.65 -14.78 9.52
CA SER A 32 -7.18 -16.14 9.56
C SER A 32 -6.16 -17.14 9.01
N GLY A 33 -6.15 -18.35 9.57
CA GLY A 33 -5.28 -19.44 9.12
C GLY A 33 -3.83 -19.36 9.60
N ILE A 34 -3.52 -18.49 10.57
CA ILE A 34 -2.20 -18.40 11.20
C ILE A 34 -2.33 -17.99 12.66
N GLU A 35 -1.51 -18.56 13.54
CA GLU A 35 -1.41 -18.11 14.94
C GLU A 35 -0.71 -16.76 15.02
N THR A 36 -1.19 -15.84 15.86
CA THR A 36 -0.61 -14.49 16.02
C THR A 36 0.89 -14.52 16.33
N ALA A 37 1.34 -15.49 17.12
CA ALA A 37 2.76 -15.66 17.46
C ALA A 37 3.60 -15.98 16.22
N GLU A 38 3.08 -16.81 15.32
CA GLU A 38 3.75 -17.17 14.06
C GLU A 38 3.78 -15.96 13.11
N ALA A 39 2.66 -15.25 12.95
CA ALA A 39 2.60 -14.03 12.14
C ALA A 39 3.62 -12.97 12.62
N THR A 40 3.78 -12.83 13.94
CA THR A 40 4.76 -11.95 14.56
C THR A 40 6.19 -12.35 14.20
N VAL A 41 6.50 -13.65 14.24
CA VAL A 41 7.83 -14.18 13.87
C VAL A 41 8.12 -13.90 12.39
N ILE A 42 7.14 -14.10 11.50
CA ILE A 42 7.30 -13.82 10.06
C ILE A 42 7.64 -12.34 9.84
N GLN A 43 6.88 -11.41 10.42
CA GLN A 43 7.12 -9.98 10.23
C GLN A 43 8.45 -9.53 10.84
N ARG A 44 8.86 -10.11 11.98
CA ARG A 44 10.18 -9.86 12.58
C ARG A 44 11.31 -10.35 11.67
N ASN A 45 11.19 -11.55 11.12
CA ASN A 45 12.20 -12.12 10.21
C ASN A 45 12.32 -11.31 8.92
N ALA A 46 11.21 -10.76 8.44
CA ALA A 46 11.17 -9.84 7.30
C ALA A 46 11.70 -8.43 7.62
N ARG A 47 12.06 -8.14 8.89
CA ARG A 47 12.52 -6.84 9.37
C ARG A 47 11.49 -5.73 9.15
N VAL A 48 10.20 -6.06 9.26
CA VAL A 48 9.13 -5.06 9.28
C VAL A 48 9.32 -4.19 10.52
N ALA A 49 9.41 -2.87 10.32
CA ALA A 49 9.71 -1.93 11.41
C ALA A 49 8.59 -1.88 12.45
N GLU A 50 7.34 -1.93 12.00
CA GLU A 50 6.14 -1.85 12.84
C GLU A 50 5.18 -3.00 12.48
N PRO A 51 5.22 -4.12 13.23
CA PRO A 51 4.34 -5.24 12.93
C PRO A 51 2.86 -4.87 13.01
N GLY A 52 2.07 -5.36 12.06
CA GLY A 52 0.65 -5.03 11.95
C GLY A 52 0.36 -3.67 11.31
N ASN A 53 1.39 -2.89 10.95
CA ASN A 53 1.21 -1.67 10.17
C ASN A 53 1.03 -2.01 8.68
N ILE A 54 -0.09 -1.58 8.09
CA ILE A 54 -0.51 -1.92 6.72
C ILE A 54 -0.46 -0.66 5.87
N HIS A 55 0.30 -0.69 4.77
CA HIS A 55 0.31 0.40 3.79
C HIS A 55 -0.94 0.36 2.92
N ILE A 56 -1.70 1.45 2.89
CA ILE A 56 -2.86 1.61 2.01
C ILE A 56 -2.40 2.36 0.75
N ASN A 57 -2.54 1.72 -0.41
CA ASN A 57 -2.08 2.26 -1.68
C ASN A 57 -3.15 2.14 -2.76
N GLY A 58 -3.16 3.10 -3.69
CA GLY A 58 -3.77 3.00 -5.02
C GLY A 58 -2.72 3.20 -6.11
N TYR A 59 -3.13 3.02 -7.37
CA TYR A 59 -2.22 3.17 -8.51
C TYR A 59 -2.84 4.01 -9.62
N LEU A 60 -2.11 5.04 -10.06
CA LEU A 60 -2.45 5.80 -11.26
C LEU A 60 -1.64 5.25 -12.44
N ILE A 61 -2.34 4.77 -13.46
CA ILE A 61 -1.75 4.22 -14.66
C ILE A 61 -2.06 5.16 -15.83
N GLN A 62 -1.02 5.67 -16.46
CA GLN A 62 -1.12 6.62 -17.56
C GLN A 62 -0.40 6.09 -18.79
N GLY A 63 -1.09 6.04 -19.93
CA GLY A 63 -0.50 5.58 -21.19
C GLY A 63 -1.52 5.42 -22.29
N ARG A 64 -1.07 5.50 -23.54
CA ARG A 64 -1.90 5.33 -24.74
C ARG A 64 -3.17 6.21 -24.74
N GLY A 65 -3.05 7.44 -24.24
CA GLY A 65 -4.16 8.40 -24.15
C GLY A 65 -5.18 8.11 -23.06
N ARG A 66 -4.89 7.22 -22.11
CA ARG A 66 -5.78 6.87 -21.00
C ARG A 66 -5.11 7.18 -19.66
N THR A 67 -5.95 7.54 -18.69
CA THR A 67 -5.63 7.66 -17.27
C THR A 67 -6.58 6.74 -16.51
N ILE A 68 -6.03 5.81 -15.74
CA ILE A 68 -6.76 4.78 -15.03
C ILE A 68 -6.34 4.83 -13.56
N LEU A 69 -7.31 4.82 -12.66
CA LEU A 69 -7.09 4.68 -11.23
C LEU A 69 -7.50 3.27 -10.79
N VAL A 70 -6.60 2.58 -10.09
CA VAL A 70 -6.86 1.30 -9.43
C VAL A 70 -6.82 1.54 -7.93
N ASP A 71 -7.96 1.26 -7.28
CA ASP A 71 -8.27 1.61 -5.88
C ASP A 71 -8.15 3.12 -5.58
N ALA A 72 -8.81 3.56 -4.50
CA ALA A 72 -8.93 4.99 -4.17
C ALA A 72 -8.69 5.31 -2.69
N GLY A 73 -8.03 4.39 -1.96
CA GLY A 73 -7.79 4.55 -0.53
C GLY A 73 -9.04 4.35 0.32
N ALA A 74 -8.97 4.78 1.58
CA ALA A 74 -10.03 4.65 2.57
C ALA A 74 -10.96 5.88 2.63
N GLY A 75 -10.60 6.97 1.94
CA GLY A 75 -11.32 8.23 2.02
C GLY A 75 -11.33 8.81 3.44
N ARG A 76 -12.34 9.62 3.76
CA ARG A 76 -12.64 10.07 5.13
C ARG A 76 -14.12 9.85 5.40
N ALA A 77 -14.45 9.35 6.59
CA ALA A 77 -15.80 9.49 7.12
C ALA A 77 -15.97 10.95 7.53
N GLU A 78 -17.04 11.59 7.05
CA GLU A 78 -17.50 12.90 7.56
C GLU A 78 -18.02 12.78 8.99
#